data_AF-A0A3M1GLS3-F1
#
_entry.id   AF-A0A3M1GLS3-F1
#
_cell.length_a   1.000
_cell.length_b   1.000
_cell.length_c   1.000
_cell.angle_alpha   90.00
_cell.angle_beta   90.00
_cell.angle_gamma   90.00
#
_symmetry.space_group_name_H-M   'P 1'
#
loop_
_entity.id
_entity.type
_entity.pdbx_description
1 polymer ?
#
loop_
_entity_poly.entity_id
_entity_poly.type
_entity_poly.pdbx_seq_one_letter_code
_entity_poly.pdbx_strand_id
1 'polypeptide(L)'
;MSLIIALLFIAIVLLVFGIGYAVLIYYRPFAPGWTWASVVIGDAFTDVGTSVALMVTLAALGLLDLWWLALYPFAAHLLTGLPMIIFQNKKRLDQARRNGKIEKELN
;
A
#
# COMPACT_ATOMS: atom_id res chain seq x y z
N MET A 1 -3.13 -21.02 20.78
CA MET A 1 -2.59 -21.05 19.41
C MET A 1 -1.08 -20.97 19.49
N SER A 2 -0.30 -21.79 18.77
CA SER A 2 1.17 -21.66 18.81
C SER A 2 1.61 -20.44 17.99
N LEU A 3 2.75 -19.83 18.36
CA LEU A 3 3.32 -18.68 17.64
C LEU A 3 3.53 -18.98 16.14
N ILE A 4 3.95 -20.21 15.82
CA ILE A 4 4.14 -20.67 14.44
C ILE A 4 2.82 -20.66 13.67
N ILE A 5 1.73 -21.14 14.27
CA ILE A 5 0.40 -21.13 13.63
C ILE A 5 -0.07 -19.68 13.37
N ALA A 6 0.20 -18.76 14.30
CA ALA A 6 -0.14 -17.35 14.12
C ALA A 6 0.65 -16.69 12.98
N LEU A 7 1.95 -16.97 12.89
CA LEU A 7 2.81 -16.45 11.80
C LEU A 7 2.39 -17.01 10.44
N LEU A 8 2.05 -18.30 10.36
CA LEU A 8 1.54 -18.92 9.14
C LEU A 8 0.21 -18.30 8.72
N PHE A 9 -0.69 -18.03 9.67
CA PHE A 9 -1.95 -17.35 9.39
C PHE A 9 -1.71 -15.95 8.80
N ILE A 10 -0.87 -15.13 9.43
CA ILE A 10 -0.52 -13.79 8.92
C ILE A 10 0.08 -13.88 7.50
N ALA A 11 1.01 -14.82 7.28
CA ALA A 11 1.65 -15.01 5.97
C ALA A 11 0.65 -15.40 4.88
N ILE A 12 -0.32 -16.27 5.18
CA ILE A 12 -1.38 -16.67 4.24
C ILE A 12 -2.29 -15.48 3.92
N VAL A 13 -2.70 -14.69 4.93
CA VAL A 13 -3.52 -13.49 4.69
C VAL A 13 -2.79 -12.51 3.78
N LEU A 14 -1.51 -12.22 4.06
CA LEU A 14 -0.67 -11.37 3.23
C LEU A 14 -0.54 -11.89 1.79
N LEU A 15 -0.36 -13.20 1.61
CA LEU A 15 -0.28 -13.82 0.29
C LEU A 15 -1.57 -13.63 -0.50
N VAL A 16 -2.74 -13.81 0.13
CA VAL A 16 -4.05 -13.62 -0.52
C VAL A 16 -4.23 -12.17 -0.97
N PHE A 17 -3.92 -11.20 -0.11
CA PHE A 17 -4.00 -9.78 -0.48
C PHE A 17 -3.01 -9.43 -1.60
N GLY A 18 -1.77 -9.93 -1.53
CA GLY A 18 -0.75 -9.71 -2.56
C GLY A 18 -1.15 -10.26 -3.93
N ILE A 19 -1.68 -11.50 -3.99
CA ILE A 19 -2.17 -12.10 -5.23
C ILE A 19 -3.38 -11.33 -5.76
N GLY A 20 -4.37 -11.04 -4.91
CA GLY A 20 -5.57 -10.30 -5.31
C GLY A 20 -5.23 -8.93 -5.88
N TYR A 21 -4.26 -8.24 -5.26
CA TYR A 21 -3.81 -6.95 -5.74
C TYR A 21 -3.02 -7.03 -7.06
N ALA A 22 -2.12 -8.01 -7.21
CA ALA A 22 -1.38 -8.23 -8.46
C ALA A 22 -2.31 -8.50 -9.64
N VAL A 23 -3.35 -9.32 -9.44
CA VAL A 23 -4.40 -9.56 -10.44
C VAL A 23 -5.14 -8.28 -10.80
N LEU A 24 -5.47 -7.44 -9.80
CA LEU A 24 -6.19 -6.19 -10.00
C LEU A 24 -5.36 -5.15 -10.78
N ILE A 25 -4.03 -5.13 -10.60
CA ILE A 25 -3.13 -4.36 -11.47
C ILE A 25 -3.15 -4.94 -12.88
N TYR A 26 -2.94 -6.25 -13.02
CA TYR A 26 -2.75 -6.91 -14.32
C TYR A 26 -3.93 -6.66 -15.27
N TYR A 27 -5.17 -6.69 -14.74
CA TYR A 27 -6.37 -6.51 -15.55
C TYR A 27 -6.89 -5.07 -15.65
N ARG A 28 -6.39 -4.10 -14.85
CA ARG A 28 -6.87 -2.71 -14.94
C ARG A 28 -6.10 -1.90 -15.98
N PRO A 29 -6.79 -1.26 -16.94
CA PRO A 29 -6.17 -0.30 -17.85
C PRO A 29 -6.02 1.05 -17.13
N PHE A 30 -5.13 1.14 -16.14
CA PHE A 30 -4.80 2.45 -15.58
C PHE A 30 -4.05 3.25 -16.63
N ALA A 31 -4.46 4.51 -16.84
CA ALA A 31 -3.66 5.42 -17.65
C ALA A 31 -2.22 5.47 -17.07
N PRO A 32 -1.16 5.52 -17.90
CA PRO A 32 0.24 5.35 -17.47
C PRO A 32 0.67 6.25 -16.29
N GLY A 33 0.00 7.39 -16.09
CA GLY A 33 0.24 8.30 -14.97
C GLY A 33 -0.52 7.99 -13.67
N TRP A 34 -1.24 6.87 -13.56
CA TRP A 34 -2.07 6.50 -12.41
C TRP A 34 -1.68 5.17 -11.75
N THR A 35 -0.80 4.38 -12.37
CA THR A 35 -0.32 3.09 -11.84
C THR A 35 0.30 3.22 -10.44
N TRP A 36 0.91 4.37 -10.11
CA TRP A 36 1.44 4.60 -8.76
C TRP A 36 0.33 4.74 -7.72
N ALA A 37 -0.81 5.35 -8.07
CA ALA A 37 -1.91 5.57 -7.13
C ALA A 37 -2.61 4.25 -6.81
N SER A 38 -2.74 3.36 -7.80
CA SER A 38 -3.28 2.02 -7.56
C SER A 38 -2.37 1.20 -6.65
N VAL A 39 -1.05 1.31 -6.80
CA VAL A 39 -0.06 0.64 -5.93
C VAL A 39 -0.18 1.10 -4.50
N VAL A 40 -0.26 2.40 -4.27
CA VAL A 40 -0.43 2.92 -2.91
C VAL A 40 -1.75 2.46 -2.29
N ILE A 41 -2.84 2.46 -3.05
CA ILE A 41 -4.15 2.00 -2.55
C ILE A 41 -4.14 0.48 -2.24
N GLY A 42 -3.55 -0.33 -3.11
CA GLY A 42 -3.44 -1.78 -2.91
C GLY A 42 -2.59 -2.16 -1.71
N ASP A 43 -1.49 -1.44 -1.52
CA ASP A 43 -0.60 -1.62 -0.40
C ASP A 43 -1.29 -1.20 0.92
N ALA A 44 -2.08 -0.13 0.92
CA ALA A 44 -2.92 0.25 2.06
C ALA A 44 -3.95 -0.84 2.43
N PHE A 45 -4.56 -1.54 1.46
CA PHE A 45 -5.43 -2.69 1.77
C PHE A 45 -4.66 -3.85 2.42
N THR A 46 -3.41 -4.07 2.01
CA THR A 46 -2.55 -5.10 2.60
C THR A 46 -2.20 -4.73 4.05
N ASP A 47 -1.98 -3.45 4.35
CA ASP A 47 -1.76 -2.98 5.72
C ASP A 47 -2.98 -3.16 6.62
N VAL A 48 -4.19 -2.91 6.09
CA VAL A 48 -5.44 -3.21 6.81
C VAL A 48 -5.51 -4.70 7.16
N GLY A 49 -5.26 -5.57 6.17
CA GLY A 49 -5.27 -7.02 6.37
C GLY A 49 -4.25 -7.47 7.42
N THR A 50 -3.03 -6.92 7.36
CA THR A 50 -1.95 -7.18 8.32
C THR A 50 -2.35 -6.76 9.73
N SER A 51 -2.94 -5.58 9.86
CA SER A 51 -3.37 -5.03 11.15
C SER A 51 -4.47 -5.88 11.80
N VAL A 52 -5.44 -6.34 11.01
CA VAL A 52 -6.49 -7.26 11.48
C VAL A 52 -5.87 -8.59 11.91
N ALA A 53 -4.97 -9.17 11.11
CA ALA A 53 -4.32 -10.44 11.43
C ALA A 53 -3.45 -10.34 12.71
N LEU A 54 -2.80 -9.19 12.92
CA LEU A 54 -2.04 -8.91 14.13
C LEU A 54 -2.95 -8.77 15.35
N MET A 55 -4.08 -8.07 15.24
CA MET A 55 -5.08 -7.97 16.32
C MET A 55 -5.61 -9.34 16.74
N VAL A 56 -5.97 -10.20 15.77
CA VAL A 56 -6.44 -11.57 16.05
C VAL A 56 -5.34 -12.38 16.75
N THR A 57 -4.09 -12.23 16.33
CA THR A 57 -2.95 -12.91 16.94
C THR A 57 -2.71 -12.45 18.38
N LEU A 58 -2.72 -11.13 18.63
CA LEU A 58 -2.58 -10.56 19.97
C LEU A 58 -3.70 -11.04 20.89
N ALA A 59 -4.95 -11.05 20.41
CA ALA A 59 -6.09 -11.60 21.13
C ALA A 59 -5.89 -13.08 21.51
N ALA A 60 -5.46 -13.90 20.55
CA ALA A 60 -5.24 -15.33 20.75
C ALA A 60 -4.07 -15.66 21.71
N LEU A 61 -3.16 -14.72 21.90
CA LEU A 61 -2.02 -14.82 22.83
C LEU A 61 -2.28 -14.14 24.18
N GLY A 62 -3.41 -13.46 24.36
CA GLY A 62 -3.73 -12.71 25.58
C GLY A 62 -2.92 -11.41 25.73
N LEU A 63 -2.40 -10.85 24.63
CA LEU A 63 -1.54 -9.65 24.58
C LEU A 63 -2.28 -8.43 24.01
N LEU A 64 -3.56 -8.28 24.34
CA LEU A 64 -4.40 -7.18 23.83
C LEU A 64 -4.02 -5.81 24.38
N ASP A 65 -3.27 -5.74 25.48
CA ASP A 65 -2.63 -4.53 25.97
C ASP A 65 -1.68 -3.90 24.94
N LEU A 66 -1.14 -4.73 24.02
CA LEU A 66 -0.29 -4.31 22.91
C LEU A 66 -1.07 -4.01 21.61
N TRP A 67 -2.38 -3.76 21.67
CA TRP A 67 -3.24 -3.51 20.49
C TRP A 67 -2.70 -2.43 19.54
N TRP A 68 -1.97 -1.44 20.07
CA TRP A 68 -1.38 -0.36 19.30
C TRP A 68 -0.33 -0.85 18.28
N LEU A 69 0.26 -2.04 18.48
CA LEU A 69 1.16 -2.65 17.49
C LEU A 69 0.45 -2.91 16.15
N ALA A 70 -0.87 -3.16 16.18
CA ALA A 70 -1.65 -3.32 14.96
C ALA A 70 -1.84 -2.02 14.19
N LEU A 71 -1.56 -0.85 14.79
CA LEU A 71 -1.56 0.42 14.06
C LEU A 71 -0.24 0.70 13.34
N TYR A 72 0.82 -0.07 13.65
CA TYR A 72 2.15 0.17 13.11
C TYR A 72 2.21 0.09 11.57
N PRO A 73 1.58 -0.91 10.89
CA PRO A 73 1.55 -0.96 9.44
C PRO A 73 0.93 0.30 8.82
N PHE A 74 -0.19 0.77 9.35
CA PHE A 74 -0.84 2.01 8.90
C PHE A 74 0.04 3.24 9.08
N ALA A 75 0.69 3.37 10.24
CA ALA A 75 1.57 4.50 10.52
C ALA A 75 2.77 4.49 9.55
N ALA A 76 3.39 3.33 9.34
CA ALA A 76 4.49 3.17 8.40
C ALA A 76 4.05 3.54 6.96
N HIS A 77 2.89 3.05 6.52
CA HIS A 77 2.34 3.36 5.21
C HIS A 77 2.02 4.85 5.04
N LEU A 78 1.38 5.49 6.02
CA LEU A 78 1.08 6.92 5.94
C LEU A 78 2.37 7.76 5.86
N LEU A 79 3.36 7.42 6.69
CA LEU A 79 4.63 8.16 6.74
C LEU A 79 5.48 7.99 5.47
N THR A 80 5.38 6.85 4.78
CA THR A 80 6.18 6.56 3.58
C THR A 80 5.42 6.78 2.27
N GLY A 81 4.17 6.33 2.21
CA GLY A 81 3.28 6.41 1.05
C GLY A 81 2.78 7.83 0.78
N LEU A 82 2.40 8.61 1.81
CA LEU A 82 1.86 9.95 1.60
C LEU A 82 2.88 10.91 0.95
N PRO A 83 4.16 10.98 1.40
CA PRO A 83 5.17 11.75 0.69
C PRO A 83 5.36 11.28 -0.75
N MET A 84 5.36 9.97 -0.99
CA MET A 84 5.53 9.40 -2.33
C MET A 84 4.40 9.82 -3.28
N ILE A 85 3.15 9.83 -2.83
CA ILE A 85 2.00 10.35 -3.58
C ILE A 85 2.22 11.82 -3.97
N ILE A 86 2.61 12.65 -2.99
CA ILE A 86 2.81 14.09 -3.19
C ILE A 86 3.91 14.35 -4.23
N PHE A 87 5.06 13.69 -4.09
CA PHE A 87 6.19 13.87 -5.01
C PHE A 87 5.93 13.30 -6.41
N GLN A 88 5.21 12.18 -6.54
CA GLN A 88 4.77 11.65 -7.84
C GLN A 88 3.82 12.62 -8.55
N ASN A 89 2.87 13.20 -7.82
CA ASN A 89 1.95 14.18 -8.40
C ASN A 89 2.68 15.46 -8.82
N LYS A 90 3.61 15.95 -7.99
CA LYS A 90 4.48 17.08 -8.34
C LYS A 90 5.31 16.79 -9.59
N LYS A 91 5.95 15.61 -9.66
CA LYS A 91 6.73 15.18 -10.83
C LYS A 91 5.87 15.17 -12.10
N ARG A 92 4.64 14.66 -12.02
CA ARG A 92 3.69 14.65 -13.15
C ARG A 92 3.35 16.06 -13.63
N LEU A 93 3.07 16.99 -12.71
CA LEU A 93 2.79 18.40 -13.05
C LEU A 93 4.01 19.09 -13.69
N ASP A 94 5.20 18.85 -13.15
CA ASP A 94 6.45 19.44 -13.67
C ASP A 94 6.83 18.88 -15.05
N GLN A 95 6.53 17.61 -15.33
CA GLN A 95 6.69 17.02 -16.65
C GLN A 95 5.72 17.61 -17.67
N ALA A 96 4.44 17.75 -17.31
CA ALA A 96 3.44 18.38 -18.18
C ALA A 96 3.82 19.83 -18.56
N ARG A 97 4.32 20.60 -17.58
CA ARG A 97 4.83 21.97 -17.82
C ARG A 97 6.03 22.01 -18.74
N ARG A 98 6.98 21.07 -18.60
CA ARG A 98 8.17 21.00 -19.47
C ARG A 98 7.80 20.63 -20.90
N ASN A 99 6.95 19.62 -21.08
CA ASN A 99 6.51 19.19 -22.41
C ASN A 99 5.75 20.31 -23.14
N GLY A 100 4.85 21.02 -22.44
CA GLY A 100 4.14 22.16 -23.03
C GLY A 100 5.01 23.40 -23.31
N LYS A 101 6.18 23.52 -22.68
CA LYS A 101 7.18 24.53 -23.06
C LYS A 101 7.92 24.12 -24.33
N ILE A 102 8.34 22.86 -24.43
CA ILE A 102 9.03 22.32 -25.61
C ILE A 102 8.16 22.45 -26.86
N GLU A 103 6.86 22.11 -26.77
CA GLU A 103 5.93 22.29 -27.90
C GLU A 103 5.77 23.75 -28.36
N LYS A 104 5.94 24.72 -27.46
CA LYS A 104 5.90 26.16 -27.81
C LYS A 104 7.21 26.68 -28.39
N GLU A 105 8.33 26.00 -28.14
CA GLU A 105 9.64 26.35 -28.71
C GLU A 105 9.84 25.71 -30.09
N LEU A 106 9.10 24.64 -30.40
CA LEU A 106 9.16 23.91 -31.67
C LEU A 106 8.12 24.36 -32.72
N ASN A 107 7.12 25.15 -32.32
CA ASN A 107 6.09 25.74 -33.21
C ASN A 107 6.28 27.25 -33.33
#